data_AF-A0A523KIX5-F1
#
_entry.id   AF-A0A523KIX5-F1
#
_cell.length_a   1.000
_cell.length_b   1.000
_cell.length_c   1.000
_cell.angle_alpha   90.00
_cell.angle_beta   90.00
_cell.angle_gamma   90.00
#
_symmetry.space_group_name_H-M   'P 1'
#
loop_
_entity.id
_entity.type
_entity.pdbx_description
1 polymer ?
#
loop_
_entity_poly.entity_id
_entity_poly.type
_entity_poly.pdbx_seq_one_letter_code
_entity_poly.pdbx_strand_id
1 'polypeptide(L)'
;MPNDITRWLEEIGLGEHAESFVENDIDFHLLTRLSTEELKELGLSVGHRRRFLDAVARLKEAASEGTEIPSPSAHYGEAEHRQLTVMFC
;
A
#
# COMPACT_ATOMS: atom_id res chain seq x y z
N MET A 1 8.58 17.17 17.85
CA MET A 1 8.49 17.25 16.38
C MET A 1 7.25 16.45 16.02
N PRO A 2 6.26 17.00 15.31
CA PRO A 2 5.08 16.23 14.92
C PRO A 2 5.56 14.97 14.19
N ASN A 3 5.16 13.81 14.72
CA ASN A 3 5.73 12.51 14.41
C ASN A 3 5.77 12.28 12.90
N ASP A 4 6.92 11.85 12.37
CA ASP A 4 7.10 11.56 10.93
C ASP A 4 6.00 10.60 10.39
N ILE A 5 5.43 9.76 11.27
CA ILE A 5 4.33 8.85 10.94
C ILE A 5 3.04 9.58 10.56
N THR A 6 2.72 10.70 11.21
CA THR A 6 1.54 11.51 10.92
C THR A 6 1.61 12.03 9.49
N ARG A 7 2.78 12.58 9.12
CA ARG A 7 3.02 13.08 7.76
C ARG A 7 2.88 11.97 6.73
N TRP A 8 3.48 10.82 6.97
CA TRP A 8 3.38 9.68 6.05
C TRP A 8 1.95 9.17 5.91
N LEU A 9 1.19 9.11 7.02
CA LEU A 9 -0.23 8.78 7.01
C LEU A 9 -1.04 9.81 6.21
N GLU A 10 -0.76 11.10 6.34
CA GLU A 10 -1.39 12.15 5.53
C GLU A 10 -1.11 11.97 4.03
N GLU A 11 0.12 11.64 3.64
CA GLU A 11 0.49 11.42 2.22
C GLU A 11 -0.27 10.26 1.58
N ILE A 12 -0.60 9.21 2.36
CA ILE A 12 -1.40 8.08 1.90
C ILE A 12 -2.89 8.27 2.16
N GLY A 13 -3.32 9.46 2.57
CA GLY A 13 -4.73 9.79 2.83
C GLY A 13 -5.32 9.03 4.03
N LEU A 14 -4.50 8.68 5.01
CA LEU A 14 -4.87 8.09 6.31
C LEU A 14 -4.54 9.04 7.48
N GLY A 15 -4.31 10.33 7.21
CA GLY A 15 -3.97 11.32 8.23
C GLY A 15 -5.00 11.44 9.36
N GLU A 16 -6.28 11.20 9.05
CA GLU A 16 -7.36 11.16 10.04
C GLU A 16 -7.20 10.05 11.08
N HIS A 17 -6.46 8.99 10.75
CA HIS A 17 -6.17 7.88 11.65
C HIS A 17 -4.87 8.09 12.43
N ALA A 18 -4.07 9.13 12.14
CA ALA A 18 -2.74 9.30 12.74
C ALA A 18 -2.77 9.39 14.26
N GLU A 19 -3.81 9.99 14.84
CA GLU A 19 -3.99 10.04 16.30
C GLU A 19 -4.09 8.63 16.87
N SER A 20 -4.90 7.75 16.28
CA SER A 20 -5.04 6.35 16.71
C SER A 20 -3.72 5.58 16.62
N PHE A 21 -2.87 5.85 15.63
CA PHE A 21 -1.55 5.22 15.54
C PHE A 21 -0.62 5.69 16.67
N VAL A 22 -0.62 6.99 16.99
CA VAL A 22 0.20 7.56 18.07
C VAL A 22 -0.31 7.10 19.45
N GLU A 23 -1.62 7.04 19.66
CA GLU A 23 -2.22 6.54 20.90
C GLU A 23 -1.91 5.07 21.17
N ASN A 24 -1.68 4.29 20.12
CA ASN A 24 -1.30 2.88 20.21
C ASN A 24 0.23 2.65 20.20
N ASP A 25 1.03 3.71 20.37
CA ASP A 25 2.50 3.67 20.38
C ASP A 25 3.07 3.01 19.11
N ILE A 26 2.42 3.27 17.96
CA ILE A 26 2.83 2.72 16.68
C ILE A 26 3.84 3.64 16.03
N ASP A 27 5.05 3.11 15.81
CA ASP A 27 6.13 3.78 15.10
C ASP A 27 6.33 3.25 13.66
N PHE A 28 7.21 3.92 12.90
CA PHE A 28 7.64 3.46 11.57
C PHE A 28 8.16 2.02 11.52
N HIS A 29 8.83 1.57 12.57
CA HIS A 29 9.28 0.17 12.65
C HIS A 29 8.10 -0.79 12.73
N LEU A 30 7.07 -0.40 13.50
CA LEU A 30 5.87 -1.19 13.69
C LEU A 30 4.98 -1.19 12.44
N LEU A 31 4.91 -0.09 11.68
CA LEU A 31 4.14 0.01 10.43
C LEU A 31 4.38 -1.17 9.48
N THR A 32 5.65 -1.57 9.33
CA THR A 32 6.05 -2.69 8.46
C THR A 32 5.70 -4.08 9.00
N ARG A 33 5.36 -4.16 10.29
CA ARG A 33 5.04 -5.37 11.05
C ARG A 33 3.56 -5.48 11.39
N LEU A 34 2.76 -4.44 11.15
CA LEU A 34 1.33 -4.45 11.41
C LEU A 34 0.61 -5.42 10.48
N SER A 35 -0.27 -6.22 11.07
CA SER A 35 -1.16 -7.14 10.36
C SER A 35 -2.49 -6.47 10.04
N THR A 36 -3.23 -7.06 9.10
CA THR A 36 -4.60 -6.65 8.76
C THR A 36 -5.58 -6.69 9.94
N GLU A 37 -5.26 -7.47 10.96
CA GLU A 37 -6.00 -7.60 12.22
C GLU A 37 -5.76 -6.38 13.12
N GLU A 38 -4.50 -6.05 13.41
CA GLU A 38 -4.13 -4.82 14.13
C GLU A 38 -4.74 -3.57 13.47
N LEU A 39 -4.66 -3.47 12.13
CA LEU A 39 -5.26 -2.35 11.41
C LEU A 39 -6.79 -2.30 11.56
N LYS A 40 -7.44 -3.45 11.73
CA LYS A 40 -8.88 -3.51 12.00
C LYS A 40 -9.18 -3.05 13.42
N GLU A 41 -8.34 -3.38 14.39
CA GLU A 41 -8.47 -2.93 15.79
C GLU A 41 -8.28 -1.42 15.93
N LEU A 42 -7.40 -0.84 15.11
CA LEU A 42 -7.26 0.62 14.96
C LEU A 42 -8.47 1.30 14.26
N GLY A 43 -9.50 0.53 13.88
CA GLY A 43 -10.72 1.07 13.26
C GLY A 43 -10.61 1.36 11.77
N LEU A 44 -9.58 0.83 11.06
CA LEU A 44 -9.46 1.08 9.63
C LEU A 44 -10.48 0.25 8.83
N SER A 45 -11.17 0.94 7.92
CA SER A 45 -12.02 0.32 6.91
C SER A 45 -11.22 -0.60 5.97
N VAL A 46 -11.89 -1.56 5.32
CA VAL A 46 -11.24 -2.51 4.38
C VAL A 46 -10.42 -1.78 3.31
N GLY A 47 -10.94 -0.67 2.76
CA GLY A 47 -10.22 0.15 1.78
C GLY A 47 -8.97 0.83 2.34
N HIS A 48 -9.06 1.39 3.55
CA HIS A 48 -7.92 2.01 4.24
C HIS A 48 -6.84 0.98 4.56
N ARG A 49 -7.21 -0.23 5.01
CA ARG A 49 -6.26 -1.33 5.23
C ARG A 49 -5.55 -1.75 3.95
N ARG A 50 -6.29 -1.85 2.83
CA ARG A 50 -5.69 -2.16 1.52
C ARG A 50 -4.68 -1.09 1.11
N ARG A 51 -5.03 0.20 1.26
CA ARG A 51 -4.14 1.32 0.94
C ARG A 51 -2.90 1.36 1.85
N PHE A 52 -3.07 1.10 3.14
CA PHE A 52 -1.97 1.02 4.10
C PHE A 52 -0.95 -0.04 3.69
N LEU A 53 -1.40 -1.26 3.40
CA LEU A 53 -0.51 -2.36 3.01
C LEU A 53 0.23 -2.07 1.71
N ASP A 54 -0.43 -1.43 0.74
CA ASP A 54 0.19 -0.99 -0.52
C ASP A 54 1.30 0.04 -0.26
N ALA A 55 1.03 1.04 0.58
CA ALA A 55 2.02 2.03 0.97
C ALA A 55 3.22 1.43 1.72
N VAL A 56 2.97 0.49 2.64
CA VAL A 56 4.03 -0.24 3.35
C VAL A 56 4.87 -1.09 2.39
N ALA A 57 4.26 -1.72 1.40
CA ALA A 57 4.99 -2.47 0.38
C ALA A 57 5.97 -1.56 -0.37
N ARG A 58 5.49 -0.40 -0.84
CA ARG A 58 6.33 0.61 -1.51
C ARG A 58 7.45 1.16 -0.61
N LEU A 59 7.17 1.34 0.68
CA LEU A 59 8.17 1.77 1.66
C LEU A 59 9.27 0.70 1.83
N LYS A 60 8.90 -0.59 1.86
CA LYS A 60 9.86 -1.70 1.93
C LYS A 60 10.69 -1.79 0.67
N GLU A 61 10.10 -1.57 -0.50
CA GLU A 61 10.82 -1.51 -1.79
C GLU A 61 11.87 -0.39 -1.77
N ALA A 62 11.49 0.83 -1.39
CA ALA A 62 12.42 1.96 -1.27
C ALA A 62 13.57 1.72 -0.28
N ALA A 63 13.33 0.97 0.81
CA ALA A 63 14.36 0.57 1.76
C ALA A 63 15.27 -0.57 1.23
N SER A 64 14.78 -1.35 0.26
CA SER A 64 15.46 -2.52 -0.33
C SER A 64 16.14 -2.21 -1.65
N GLU A 65 15.93 -1.02 -2.22
CA GLU A 65 16.49 -0.54 -3.49
C GLU A 65 17.99 -0.24 -3.38
N GLY A 66 18.75 -1.30 -3.15
CA GLY A 66 20.01 -1.61 -3.82
C GLY A 66 19.89 -2.82 -4.78
N THR A 67 18.72 -3.45 -4.96
CA THR A 67 18.56 -4.54 -5.95
C THR A 67 17.10 -4.65 -6.43
N GLU A 68 16.87 -4.08 -7.61
CA GLU A 68 15.99 -4.58 -8.69
C GLU A 68 15.17 -5.86 -8.41
N ILE A 69 13.83 -5.78 -8.38
CA ILE A 69 12.86 -6.56 -9.21
C ILE A 69 11.47 -5.86 -9.16
N PRO A 70 10.83 -5.50 -10.29
CA PRO A 70 9.45 -5.03 -10.31
C PRO A 70 8.47 -6.18 -10.00
N SER A 71 7.68 -6.08 -8.93
CA SER A 71 6.61 -7.05 -8.63
C SER A 71 5.31 -6.71 -9.36
N PRO A 72 4.70 -7.66 -10.10
CA PRO A 72 3.56 -7.41 -10.98
C PRO A 72 2.23 -7.49 -10.23
N SER A 73 1.48 -6.37 -10.14
CA SER A 73 0.04 -6.43 -9.86
C SER A 73 -0.69 -5.20 -10.38
N ALA A 74 -0.86 -5.16 -11.70
CA ALA A 74 -2.02 -4.55 -12.34
C ALA A 74 -2.15 -5.05 -13.80
N HIS A 75 -2.21 -6.37 -14.02
CA HIS A 75 -2.98 -6.85 -15.17
C HIS A 75 -4.44 -6.85 -14.76
N TYR A 76 -5.05 -5.66 -14.86
CA TYR A 76 -6.48 -5.55 -15.10
C TYR A 76 -6.79 -6.50 -16.27
N GLY A 77 -7.72 -7.42 -16.05
CA GLY A 77 -8.29 -8.21 -17.12
C GLY A 77 -9.03 -7.29 -18.07
N GLU A 78 -8.39 -6.92 -19.18
CA GLU A 78 -9.03 -6.39 -20.38
C GLU A 78 -8.34 -7.11 -21.55
N ALA A 79 -8.96 -8.16 -22.05
CA ALA A 79 -9.92 -8.08 -23.15
C ALA A 79 -9.20 -8.42 -24.47
N GLU A 80 -9.46 -9.64 -24.96
CA GLU A 80 -9.54 -9.97 -26.39
C GLU A 80 -8.51 -9.28 -27.30
N HIS A 81 -7.31 -9.86 -27.37
CA HIS A 81 -6.51 -9.71 -28.58
C HIS A 81 -7.28 -10.39 -29.72
N ARG A 82 -8.13 -9.60 -30.39
CA ARG A 82 -8.74 -9.95 -31.67
C ARG A 82 -7.60 -10.20 -32.63
N GLN A 83 -7.20 -11.47 -32.73
CA GLN A 83 -6.38 -11.99 -33.81
C GLN A 83 -7.21 -11.83 -35.09
N LEU A 84 -7.23 -10.62 -35.63
CA LEU A 84 -7.72 -10.35 -36.97
C LEU A 84 -6.71 -10.97 -37.93
N THR A 85 -6.90 -12.24 -38.25
CA THR A 85 -6.30 -12.84 -39.44
C THR A 85 -6.98 -12.19 -40.65
N VAL A 86 -6.36 -11.14 -41.17
CA VAL A 86 -6.79 -10.50 -42.41
C VAL A 86 -6.31 -11.32 -43.60
N MET A 87 -7.27 -12.02 -44.19
CA MET A 87 -7.52 -12.20 -45.63
C MET A 87 -6.41 -12.74 -46.55
N PHE A 88 -6.69 -13.95 -47.04
CA PHE A 88 -6.45 -14.49 -48.39
C PHE A 88 -6.00 -13.51 -49.49
N CYS A 89 -4.96 -13.92 -50.23
CA CYS A 89 -4.81 -13.70 -51.68
C CYS A 89 -4.27 -14.98 -52.32
#